data_AF-A0A4U7DY54-F1
#
_entry.id   AF-A0A4U7DY54-F1
#
_cell.length_a   1.000
_cell.length_b   1.000
_cell.length_c   1.000
_cell.angle_alpha   90.00
_cell.angle_beta   90.00
_cell.angle_gamma   90.00
#
_symmetry.space_group_name_H-M   'P 1'
#
loop_
_entity.id
_entity.type
_entity.pdbx_description
1 polymer ?
#
loop_
_entity_poly.entity_id
_entity_poly.type
_entity_poly.pdbx_seq_one_letter_code
_entity_poly.pdbx_strand_id
1 'polypeptide(L)'
;MPDGSEEDGPRMLVFADRVEFIREDGGHEVYREGKQTEAARERYNYIKSELDDGYLEDRINRVTDSETEVSVDVSQEHLDNIDAIVDAITSEKGRALSGLLCGQLTIKSIAPEQSVRLHKGSNSSAHFSWKEGLSMRTIDSNYIAPTLRDHDLLRVNRDGVMMTRSLAENYPYSRFYKANIRGAQEEWAEILSAVESENGPDPEELLDYLLLSFYNRGERAQEAYESVLSLVEEVTERGLTQRDVTRIISEHVSRSDHAARI
;
A
#
# COMPACT_ATOMS: atom_id res chain seq x y z
N MET A 1 -29.74 -10.69 -33.24
CA MET A 1 -28.48 -10.19 -33.80
C MET A 1 -28.06 -9.04 -32.90
N PRO A 2 -27.03 -9.18 -32.06
CA PRO A 2 -26.54 -8.04 -31.31
C PRO A 2 -25.92 -7.05 -32.29
N ASP A 3 -26.32 -5.79 -32.12
CA ASP A 3 -25.82 -4.58 -32.73
C ASP A 3 -24.28 -4.51 -32.62
N GLY A 4 -23.61 -4.40 -33.77
CA GLY A 4 -22.17 -4.30 -33.93
C GLY A 4 -21.65 -2.87 -33.80
N SER A 5 -21.93 -2.22 -32.68
CA SER A 5 -21.16 -1.08 -32.21
C SER A 5 -20.08 -1.62 -31.27
N GLU A 6 -18.91 -1.94 -31.81
CA GLU A 6 -17.72 -2.13 -30.97
C GLU A 6 -17.47 -0.81 -30.26
N GLU A 7 -17.76 -0.75 -28.97
CA GLU A 7 -17.37 0.37 -28.11
C GLU A 7 -15.83 0.45 -28.13
N ASP A 8 -15.34 1.46 -28.85
CA ASP A 8 -13.93 1.74 -29.01
C ASP A 8 -13.41 2.36 -27.70
N GLY A 9 -12.66 1.58 -26.92
CA GLY A 9 -12.18 1.99 -25.62
C GLY A 9 -11.91 0.84 -24.65
N PRO A 10 -11.19 1.13 -23.56
CA PRO A 10 -10.79 0.14 -22.60
C PRO A 10 -11.98 -0.29 -21.73
N ARG A 11 -12.13 -1.60 -21.55
CA ARG A 11 -13.34 -2.16 -20.94
C ARG A 11 -13.08 -3.49 -20.23
N MET A 12 -13.93 -3.80 -19.26
CA MET A 12 -13.98 -5.09 -18.60
C MET A 12 -15.18 -5.91 -19.13
N LEU A 13 -14.89 -7.08 -19.71
CA LEU A 13 -15.89 -8.04 -20.13
C LEU A 13 -15.98 -9.16 -19.08
N VAL A 14 -17.20 -9.52 -18.71
CA VAL A 14 -17.47 -10.53 -17.67
C VAL A 14 -18.17 -11.71 -18.33
N PHE A 15 -17.54 -12.87 -18.26
CA PHE A 15 -18.08 -14.14 -18.75
C PHE A 15 -18.41 -15.06 -17.58
N ALA A 16 -19.00 -16.21 -17.86
CA ALA A 16 -19.37 -17.18 -16.84
C ALA A 16 -18.17 -17.87 -16.17
N ASP A 17 -16.99 -17.86 -16.80
CA ASP A 17 -15.80 -18.60 -16.34
C ASP A 17 -14.53 -17.74 -16.27
N ARG A 18 -14.63 -16.45 -16.61
CA ARG A 18 -13.49 -15.54 -16.67
C ARG A 18 -13.91 -14.07 -16.76
N VAL A 19 -12.98 -13.20 -16.44
CA VAL A 19 -13.03 -11.77 -16.70
C VAL A 19 -11.91 -11.41 -17.65
N GLU A 20 -12.20 -10.50 -18.57
CA GLU A 20 -11.31 -10.05 -19.62
C GLU A 20 -11.15 -8.53 -19.55
N PHE A 21 -9.92 -8.02 -19.50
CA PHE A 21 -9.65 -6.59 -19.64
C PHE A 21 -9.13 -6.31 -21.04
N ILE A 22 -9.85 -5.45 -21.75
CA ILE A 22 -9.42 -4.89 -23.02
C ILE A 22 -8.73 -3.56 -22.73
N ARG A 23 -7.44 -3.48 -23.09
CA ARG A 23 -6.60 -2.28 -22.97
C ARG A 23 -6.84 -1.34 -24.14
N GLU A 24 -6.36 -0.10 -24.01
CA GLU A 24 -6.49 0.94 -25.05
C GLU A 24 -5.75 0.60 -26.35
N ASP A 25 -4.67 -0.17 -26.26
CA ASP A 25 -3.88 -0.66 -27.40
C ASP A 25 -4.48 -1.93 -28.04
N GLY A 26 -5.66 -2.38 -27.59
CA GLY A 26 -6.27 -3.64 -28.00
C GLY A 26 -5.66 -4.88 -27.33
N GLY A 27 -4.71 -4.70 -26.41
CA GLY A 27 -4.15 -5.75 -25.57
C GLY A 27 -5.22 -6.38 -24.67
N HIS A 28 -5.00 -7.65 -24.33
CA HIS A 28 -6.00 -8.46 -23.66
C HIS A 28 -5.44 -9.23 -22.47
N GLU A 29 -6.01 -9.00 -21.27
CA GLU A 29 -5.70 -9.76 -20.06
C GLU A 29 -6.88 -10.65 -19.66
N VAL A 30 -6.62 -11.93 -19.40
CA VAL A 30 -7.66 -12.93 -19.10
C VAL A 30 -7.48 -13.51 -17.71
N TYR A 31 -8.49 -13.30 -16.87
CA TYR A 31 -8.54 -13.81 -15.49
C TYR A 31 -9.56 -14.93 -15.40
N ARG A 32 -9.10 -16.18 -15.23
CA ARG A 32 -9.98 -17.36 -15.24
C ARG A 32 -10.43 -17.76 -13.83
N GLU A 33 -11.70 -18.10 -13.73
CA GLU A 33 -12.29 -18.71 -12.55
C GLU A 33 -11.90 -20.19 -12.44
N GLY A 34 -11.84 -20.70 -11.21
CA GLY A 34 -11.60 -22.09 -10.89
C GLY A 34 -10.67 -22.28 -9.71
N LYS A 35 -10.38 -23.56 -9.43
CA LYS A 35 -9.43 -23.95 -8.39
C LYS A 35 -8.07 -23.31 -8.64
N GLN A 36 -7.46 -22.84 -7.56
CA GLN A 36 -6.11 -22.29 -7.58
C GLN A 36 -5.13 -23.28 -8.24
N THR A 37 -4.30 -22.78 -9.14
CA THR A 37 -3.25 -23.57 -9.80
C THR A 37 -2.14 -23.94 -8.83
N GLU A 38 -1.32 -24.92 -9.20
CA GLU A 38 -0.15 -25.30 -8.41
C GLU A 38 0.85 -24.15 -8.31
N ALA A 39 1.17 -23.49 -9.43
CA ALA A 39 2.04 -22.31 -9.45
C ALA A 39 1.52 -21.18 -8.55
N ALA A 40 0.23 -20.84 -8.61
CA ALA A 40 -0.35 -19.83 -7.72
C ALA A 40 -0.31 -20.26 -6.24
N ARG A 41 -0.41 -21.56 -5.95
CA ARG A 41 -0.28 -22.09 -4.59
C ARG A 41 1.16 -22.04 -4.10
N GLU A 42 2.13 -22.33 -4.94
CA GLU A 42 3.56 -22.21 -4.62
C GLU A 42 3.89 -20.76 -4.26
N ARG A 43 3.47 -19.79 -5.09
CA ARG A 43 3.61 -18.36 -4.77
C ARG A 43 2.90 -17.98 -3.47
N TYR A 44 1.67 -18.47 -3.27
CA TYR A 44 0.93 -18.23 -2.03
C TYR A 44 1.69 -18.69 -0.78
N ASN A 45 2.30 -19.88 -0.83
CA ASN A 45 3.07 -20.43 0.27
C ASN A 45 4.39 -19.68 0.46
N TYR A 46 5.07 -19.30 -0.63
CA TYR A 46 6.28 -18.49 -0.57
C TYR A 46 6.03 -17.13 0.08
N ILE A 47 5.00 -16.40 -0.36
CA ILE A 47 4.59 -15.12 0.24
C ILE A 47 4.34 -15.27 1.75
N LYS A 48 3.64 -16.34 2.16
CA LYS A 48 3.42 -16.60 3.58
C LYS A 48 4.70 -16.88 4.34
N SER A 49 5.64 -17.62 3.74
CA SER A 49 6.95 -17.89 4.36
C SER A 49 7.71 -16.60 4.61
N GLU A 50 7.82 -15.73 3.61
CA GLU A 50 8.51 -14.44 3.76
C GLU A 50 7.84 -13.55 4.81
N LEU A 51 6.51 -13.59 4.90
CA LEU A 51 5.76 -12.87 5.94
C LEU A 51 5.92 -13.50 7.33
N ASP A 52 5.98 -14.83 7.43
CA ASP A 52 6.31 -15.54 8.68
C ASP A 52 7.74 -15.21 9.14
N ASP A 53 8.66 -14.98 8.19
CA ASP A 53 10.06 -14.61 8.43
C ASP A 53 10.27 -13.11 8.72
N GLY A 54 9.20 -12.31 8.77
CA GLY A 54 9.24 -10.93 9.24
C GLY A 54 9.36 -9.86 8.16
N TYR A 55 9.18 -10.19 6.87
CA TYR A 55 9.39 -9.26 5.75
C TYR A 55 8.79 -7.86 5.97
N LEU A 56 7.50 -7.78 6.34
CA LEU A 56 6.82 -6.49 6.50
C LEU A 56 7.33 -5.71 7.72
N GLU A 57 7.66 -6.39 8.82
CA GLU A 57 8.24 -5.77 10.02
C GLU A 57 9.63 -5.19 9.70
N ASP A 58 10.45 -5.93 8.95
CA ASP A 58 11.76 -5.46 8.49
C ASP A 58 11.65 -4.21 7.61
N ARG A 59 10.67 -4.15 6.69
CA ARG A 59 10.40 -2.93 5.89
C ARG A 59 10.03 -1.75 6.78
N ILE A 60 9.14 -1.95 7.74
CA ILE A 60 8.72 -0.89 8.67
C ILE A 60 9.91 -0.38 9.47
N ASN A 61 10.72 -1.27 10.03
CA ASN A 61 11.90 -0.91 10.81
C ASN A 61 12.90 -0.13 9.94
N ARG A 62 13.12 -0.55 8.70
CA ARG A 62 13.99 0.15 7.75
C ARG A 62 13.57 1.60 7.50
N VAL A 63 12.28 1.84 7.23
CA VAL A 63 11.81 3.20 6.88
C VAL A 63 11.58 4.10 8.09
N THR A 64 11.52 3.52 9.29
CA THR A 64 11.37 4.28 10.55
C THR A 64 12.69 4.50 11.27
N ASP A 65 13.77 3.87 10.82
CA ASP A 65 15.12 4.13 11.30
C ASP A 65 15.64 5.47 10.77
N SER A 66 15.95 6.39 11.69
CA SER A 66 16.46 7.73 11.39
C SER A 66 17.84 7.73 10.71
N GLU A 67 18.59 6.63 10.78
CA GLU A 67 19.91 6.51 10.15
C GLU A 67 19.85 6.01 8.69
N THR A 68 18.67 5.59 8.22
CA THR A 68 18.49 5.08 6.85
C THR A 68 17.99 6.18 5.92
N GLU A 69 18.79 6.54 4.91
CA GLU A 69 18.29 7.32 3.78
C GLU A 69 17.37 6.43 2.90
N VAL A 70 16.07 6.68 2.99
CA VAL A 70 15.09 6.07 2.09
C VAL A 70 15.04 6.93 0.81
N SER A 71 15.79 6.52 -0.21
CA SER A 71 15.64 7.07 -1.57
C SER A 71 14.55 6.29 -2.30
N VAL A 72 13.56 7.01 -2.82
CA VAL A 72 12.46 6.45 -3.62
C VAL A 72 12.64 6.95 -5.05
N ASP A 73 13.00 6.07 -5.99
CA ASP A 73 13.14 6.36 -7.42
C ASP A 73 11.83 6.06 -8.16
N VAL A 74 10.78 6.74 -7.69
CA VAL A 74 9.42 6.64 -8.23
C VAL A 74 8.99 8.01 -8.75
N SER A 75 8.19 8.03 -9.81
CA SER A 75 7.60 9.27 -10.32
C SER A 75 6.80 10.01 -9.23
N GLN A 76 6.87 11.34 -9.26
CA GLN A 76 6.13 12.20 -8.34
C GLN A 76 4.62 11.92 -8.36
N GLU A 77 4.07 11.58 -9.53
CA GLU A 77 2.65 11.22 -9.68
C GLU A 77 2.23 10.04 -8.81
N HIS A 78 3.06 9.00 -8.69
CA HIS A 78 2.74 7.87 -7.82
C HIS A 78 2.86 8.25 -6.33
N LEU A 79 3.80 9.12 -5.98
CA LEU A 79 3.95 9.62 -4.62
C LEU A 79 2.72 10.45 -4.22
N ASP A 80 2.28 11.36 -5.09
CA ASP A 80 1.08 12.18 -4.89
C ASP A 80 -0.17 11.31 -4.75
N ASN A 81 -0.28 10.24 -5.53
CA ASN A 81 -1.36 9.26 -5.40
C ASN A 81 -1.32 8.52 -4.05
N ILE A 82 -0.14 8.13 -3.57
CA ILE A 82 0.00 7.51 -2.24
C ILE A 82 -0.39 8.51 -1.14
N ASP A 83 0.07 9.75 -1.23
CA ASP A 83 -0.26 10.80 -0.26
C ASP A 83 -1.77 11.06 -0.23
N ALA A 84 -2.45 11.14 -1.38
CA ALA A 84 -3.90 11.26 -1.45
C ALA A 84 -4.62 10.08 -0.77
N ILE A 85 -4.12 8.85 -0.94
CA ILE A 85 -4.65 7.64 -0.29
C ILE A 85 -4.45 7.68 1.22
N VAL A 86 -3.28 8.14 1.67
CA VAL A 86 -2.96 8.27 3.09
C VAL A 86 -3.80 9.38 3.70
N ASP A 87 -3.90 10.56 3.09
CA ASP A 87 -4.66 11.72 3.56
C ASP A 87 -6.17 11.44 3.66
N ALA A 88 -6.71 10.63 2.73
CA ALA A 88 -8.11 10.21 2.75
C ALA A 88 -8.49 9.32 3.94
N ILE A 89 -7.52 8.84 4.73
CA ILE A 89 -7.80 8.11 5.96
C ILE A 89 -8.47 9.04 6.97
N THR A 90 -9.59 8.60 7.54
CA THR A 90 -10.25 9.26 8.67
C THR A 90 -10.67 8.20 9.70
N SER A 91 -11.44 8.58 10.72
CA SER A 91 -12.09 7.61 11.61
C SER A 91 -13.12 6.73 10.88
N GLU A 92 -13.66 7.16 9.74
CA GLU A 92 -14.79 6.52 9.06
C GLU A 92 -14.49 6.01 7.64
N LYS A 93 -13.40 6.47 7.02
CA LYS A 93 -13.08 6.23 5.60
C LYS A 93 -11.59 6.00 5.39
N GLY A 94 -11.21 5.48 4.22
CA GLY A 94 -9.83 5.35 3.76
C GLY A 94 -9.07 4.14 4.32
N ARG A 95 -9.20 3.81 5.61
CA ARG A 95 -8.43 2.74 6.28
C ARG A 95 -8.44 1.39 5.56
N ALA A 96 -9.61 0.98 5.05
CA ALA A 96 -9.73 -0.30 4.36
C ALA A 96 -8.97 -0.30 3.02
N LEU A 97 -9.00 0.82 2.29
CA LEU A 97 -8.32 0.97 1.01
C LEU A 97 -6.80 1.09 1.21
N SER A 98 -6.34 1.87 2.18
CA SER A 98 -4.91 2.02 2.47
C SER A 98 -4.29 0.72 3.00
N GLY A 99 -5.01 0.00 3.88
CA GLY A 99 -4.57 -1.33 4.32
C GLY A 99 -4.56 -2.37 3.19
N LEU A 100 -5.53 -2.29 2.26
CA LEU A 100 -5.54 -3.12 1.06
C LEU A 100 -4.31 -2.83 0.20
N LEU A 101 -4.03 -1.55 -0.08
CA LEU A 101 -2.87 -1.15 -0.87
C LEU A 101 -1.57 -1.65 -0.24
N CYS A 102 -1.40 -1.49 1.07
CA CYS A 102 -0.23 -2.01 1.79
C CYS A 102 -0.07 -3.52 1.59
N GLY A 103 -1.16 -4.29 1.73
CA GLY A 103 -1.13 -5.73 1.47
C GLY A 103 -0.81 -6.08 0.01
N GLN A 104 -1.32 -5.31 -0.95
CA GLN A 104 -1.04 -5.52 -2.37
C GLN A 104 0.43 -5.21 -2.70
N LEU A 105 0.97 -4.08 -2.25
CA LEU A 105 2.38 -3.74 -2.46
C LEU A 105 3.29 -4.77 -1.79
N THR A 106 3.00 -5.17 -0.56
CA THR A 106 3.75 -6.23 0.15
C THR A 106 3.80 -7.53 -0.63
N ILE A 107 2.64 -8.00 -1.13
CA ILE A 107 2.59 -9.21 -1.95
C ILE A 107 3.41 -9.06 -3.24
N LYS A 108 3.31 -7.89 -3.89
CA LYS A 108 3.98 -7.63 -5.16
C LYS A 108 5.49 -7.47 -5.00
N SER A 109 5.97 -6.93 -3.88
CA SER A 109 7.41 -6.87 -3.57
C SER A 109 7.99 -8.26 -3.34
N ILE A 110 7.25 -9.15 -2.64
CA ILE A 110 7.70 -10.52 -2.38
C ILE A 110 7.66 -11.38 -3.65
N ALA A 111 6.55 -11.32 -4.40
CA ALA A 111 6.33 -12.14 -5.60
C ALA A 111 5.81 -11.25 -6.75
N PRO A 112 6.70 -10.56 -7.49
CA PRO A 112 6.34 -9.62 -8.56
C PRO A 112 5.47 -10.22 -9.67
N GLU A 113 5.58 -11.52 -9.91
CA GLU A 113 4.78 -12.24 -10.91
C GLU A 113 3.34 -12.54 -10.45
N GLN A 114 3.06 -12.42 -9.14
CA GLN A 114 1.71 -12.60 -8.62
C GLN A 114 0.84 -11.39 -8.97
N SER A 115 -0.32 -11.63 -9.57
CA SER A 115 -1.32 -10.56 -9.72
C SER A 115 -2.00 -10.29 -8.38
N VAL A 116 -1.92 -9.04 -7.95
CA VAL A 116 -2.56 -8.51 -6.75
C VAL A 116 -3.98 -8.00 -7.02
N ARG A 117 -4.47 -8.16 -8.25
CA ARG A 117 -5.89 -8.01 -8.61
C ARG A 117 -6.76 -9.17 -8.13
N LEU A 118 -6.17 -10.36 -7.96
CA LEU A 118 -6.87 -11.63 -7.75
C LEU A 118 -6.93 -12.06 -6.28
N HIS A 119 -7.80 -11.42 -5.52
CA HIS A 119 -7.85 -11.51 -4.06
C HIS A 119 -8.57 -12.74 -3.47
N LYS A 120 -9.05 -13.66 -4.32
CA LYS A 120 -9.77 -14.89 -3.93
C LYS A 120 -9.18 -16.13 -4.59
N GLY A 121 -8.21 -16.76 -3.94
CA GLY A 121 -7.69 -18.07 -4.31
C GLY A 121 -8.14 -19.16 -3.34
N SER A 122 -8.62 -20.29 -3.87
CA SER A 122 -8.97 -21.47 -3.08
C SER A 122 -8.71 -22.77 -3.84
N ASN A 123 -8.30 -23.81 -3.11
CA ASN A 123 -8.18 -25.17 -3.63
C ASN A 123 -9.52 -25.92 -3.66
N SER A 124 -10.55 -25.34 -3.03
CA SER A 124 -11.90 -25.90 -3.02
C SER A 124 -12.69 -25.40 -4.22
N SER A 125 -13.48 -26.30 -4.83
CA SER A 125 -14.48 -25.93 -5.84
C SER A 125 -15.85 -25.57 -5.23
N ALA A 126 -15.97 -25.54 -3.90
CA ALA A 126 -17.24 -25.24 -3.23
C ALA A 126 -17.63 -23.76 -3.30
N HIS A 127 -16.65 -22.87 -3.51
CA HIS A 127 -16.84 -21.43 -3.58
C HIS A 127 -16.06 -20.84 -4.75
N PHE A 128 -16.41 -19.61 -5.11
CA PHE A 128 -15.71 -18.84 -6.12
C PHE A 128 -14.20 -18.76 -5.82
N SER A 129 -13.38 -18.90 -6.86
CA SER A 129 -11.93 -18.76 -6.80
C SER A 129 -11.40 -18.34 -8.16
N TRP A 130 -10.34 -17.53 -8.15
CA TRP A 130 -9.50 -17.27 -9.31
C TRP A 130 -8.41 -18.33 -9.38
N LYS A 131 -8.14 -18.84 -10.59
CA LYS A 131 -7.07 -19.82 -10.82
C LYS A 131 -5.70 -19.32 -10.37
N GLU A 132 -5.43 -18.05 -10.64
CA GLU A 132 -4.17 -17.37 -10.27
C GLU A 132 -4.32 -16.49 -9.03
N GLY A 133 -5.40 -16.64 -8.26
CA GLY A 133 -5.65 -15.82 -7.08
C GLY A 133 -4.98 -16.32 -5.81
N LEU A 134 -4.93 -15.46 -4.80
CA LEU A 134 -4.46 -15.78 -3.46
C LEU A 134 -5.59 -15.59 -2.44
N SER A 135 -5.49 -16.26 -1.30
CA SER A 135 -6.36 -15.95 -0.16
C SER A 135 -5.87 -14.68 0.54
N MET A 136 -6.09 -13.51 -0.08
CA MET A 136 -5.66 -12.21 0.45
C MET A 136 -6.29 -11.92 1.80
N ARG A 137 -7.52 -12.39 2.06
CA ARG A 137 -8.14 -12.30 3.40
C ARG A 137 -7.31 -13.01 4.48
N THR A 138 -6.72 -14.16 4.16
CA THR A 138 -5.87 -14.89 5.11
C THR A 138 -4.55 -14.15 5.31
N ILE A 139 -3.97 -13.61 4.22
CA ILE A 139 -2.74 -12.81 4.31
C ILE A 139 -2.97 -11.57 5.17
N ASP A 140 -4.04 -10.82 4.89
CA ASP A 140 -4.41 -9.60 5.59
C ASP A 140 -4.65 -9.84 7.10
N SER A 141 -5.50 -10.82 7.44
CA SER A 141 -5.86 -11.08 8.84
C SER A 141 -4.72 -11.65 9.69
N ASN A 142 -3.78 -12.39 9.09
CA ASN A 142 -2.70 -13.04 9.82
C ASN A 142 -1.39 -12.23 9.83
N TYR A 143 -1.13 -11.40 8.82
CA TYR A 143 0.14 -10.72 8.64
C TYR A 143 -0.02 -9.20 8.54
N ILE A 144 -0.71 -8.71 7.51
CA ILE A 144 -0.71 -7.27 7.20
C ILE A 144 -1.40 -6.45 8.31
N ALA A 145 -2.64 -6.76 8.63
CA ALA A 145 -3.41 -6.01 9.61
C ALA A 145 -2.85 -6.11 11.04
N PRO A 146 -2.36 -7.27 11.52
CA PRO A 146 -1.60 -7.35 12.77
C PRO A 146 -0.36 -6.46 12.78
N THR A 147 0.55 -6.60 11.81
CA THR A 147 1.81 -5.83 11.80
C THR A 147 1.55 -4.32 11.75
N LEU A 148 0.61 -3.85 10.91
CA LEU A 148 0.26 -2.43 10.86
C LEU A 148 -0.33 -1.89 12.18
N ARG A 149 -1.02 -2.72 12.97
CA ARG A 149 -1.52 -2.33 14.30
C ARG A 149 -0.44 -2.34 15.36
N ASP A 150 0.42 -3.37 15.33
CA ASP A 150 1.46 -3.56 16.34
C ASP A 150 2.51 -2.43 16.29
N HIS A 151 2.71 -1.83 15.11
CA HIS A 151 3.53 -0.63 14.90
C HIS A 151 2.75 0.70 14.92
N ASP A 152 1.45 0.70 15.29
CA ASP A 152 0.52 1.85 15.29
C ASP A 152 0.51 2.67 13.97
N LEU A 153 0.77 2.01 12.83
CA LEU A 153 0.76 2.64 11.51
C LEU A 153 -0.67 2.78 10.96
N LEU A 154 -1.53 1.80 11.22
CA LEU A 154 -2.92 1.83 10.75
C LEU A 154 -3.87 1.07 11.67
N ARG A 155 -4.83 1.77 12.25
CA ARG A 155 -5.86 1.18 13.12
C ARG A 155 -6.98 0.52 12.32
N VAL A 156 -6.78 -0.74 11.94
CA VAL A 156 -7.76 -1.58 11.23
C VAL A 156 -8.46 -2.57 12.16
N ASN A 157 -9.60 -3.14 11.72
CA ASN A 157 -10.30 -4.17 12.49
C ASN A 157 -9.43 -5.41 12.72
N ARG A 158 -9.65 -6.12 13.83
CA ARG A 158 -8.89 -7.32 14.21
C ARG A 158 -8.81 -8.35 13.06
N ASP A 159 -9.93 -8.55 12.38
CA ASP A 159 -10.09 -9.53 11.29
C ASP A 159 -9.57 -9.04 9.92
N GLY A 160 -8.90 -7.88 9.89
CA GLY A 160 -8.34 -7.27 8.68
C GLY A 160 -9.34 -6.40 7.90
N VAL A 161 -8.83 -5.74 6.85
CA VAL A 161 -9.61 -4.89 5.95
C VAL A 161 -10.47 -5.69 4.98
N MET A 162 -10.05 -6.92 4.66
CA MET A 162 -10.70 -7.82 3.70
C MET A 162 -12.06 -8.36 4.17
N MET A 163 -12.49 -8.02 5.40
CA MET A 163 -13.86 -8.22 5.87
C MET A 163 -14.87 -7.22 5.26
N THR A 164 -14.37 -6.16 4.62
CA THR A 164 -15.20 -5.14 3.99
C THR A 164 -15.89 -5.72 2.76
N ARG A 165 -17.23 -5.73 2.76
CA ARG A 165 -18.03 -6.35 1.68
C ARG A 165 -17.65 -5.86 0.29
N SER A 166 -17.44 -4.56 0.11
CA SER A 166 -17.08 -3.99 -1.19
C SER A 166 -15.72 -4.47 -1.70
N LEU A 167 -14.78 -4.81 -0.82
CA LEU A 167 -13.49 -5.40 -1.21
C LEU A 167 -13.60 -6.87 -1.60
N ALA A 168 -14.69 -7.54 -1.23
CA ALA A 168 -14.87 -8.96 -1.45
C ALA A 168 -15.79 -9.28 -2.64
N GLU A 169 -15.93 -8.40 -3.64
CA GLU A 169 -16.69 -8.73 -4.85
C GLU A 169 -15.89 -9.68 -5.76
N ASN A 170 -16.57 -10.47 -6.58
CA ASN A 170 -15.93 -11.45 -7.47
C ASN A 170 -15.39 -10.82 -8.76
N TYR A 171 -14.75 -9.66 -8.66
CA TYR A 171 -14.09 -8.97 -9.77
C TYR A 171 -12.60 -8.80 -9.48
N PRO A 172 -11.72 -8.91 -10.48
CA PRO A 172 -10.34 -8.49 -10.31
C PRO A 172 -10.30 -6.99 -9.96
N TYR A 173 -9.46 -6.60 -9.01
CA TYR A 173 -9.28 -5.19 -8.71
C TYR A 173 -8.72 -4.43 -9.92
N SER A 174 -9.29 -3.27 -10.23
CA SER A 174 -8.86 -2.39 -11.32
C SER A 174 -9.64 -1.07 -11.27
N ARG A 175 -9.34 -0.16 -12.20
CA ARG A 175 -10.18 1.02 -12.48
C ARG A 175 -11.64 0.68 -12.83
N PHE A 176 -11.92 -0.55 -13.27
CA PHE A 176 -13.26 -1.05 -13.58
C PHE A 176 -13.97 -1.70 -12.38
N TYR A 177 -13.35 -1.69 -11.20
CA TYR A 177 -13.90 -2.34 -10.03
C TYR A 177 -15.21 -1.68 -9.60
N LYS A 178 -16.31 -2.43 -9.70
CA LYS A 178 -17.67 -1.88 -9.63
C LYS A 178 -18.11 -1.47 -8.23
N ALA A 179 -17.49 -2.02 -7.19
CA ALA A 179 -17.89 -1.71 -5.83
C ALA A 179 -17.34 -0.34 -5.44
N ASN A 180 -18.17 0.47 -4.81
CA ASN A 180 -17.74 1.73 -4.22
C ASN A 180 -16.89 1.44 -2.97
N ILE A 181 -15.62 1.83 -3.01
CA ILE A 181 -14.68 1.73 -1.89
C ILE A 181 -14.46 3.14 -1.34
N ARG A 182 -14.71 3.33 -0.05
CA ARG A 182 -14.56 4.65 0.58
C ARG A 182 -13.07 5.01 0.71
N GLY A 183 -12.65 6.10 0.08
CA GLY A 183 -11.29 6.61 0.11
C GLY A 183 -10.92 7.19 -1.25
N ALA A 184 -9.62 7.35 -1.49
CA ALA A 184 -9.01 7.74 -2.76
C ALA A 184 -8.98 6.54 -3.75
N GLN A 185 -10.16 6.11 -4.20
CA GLN A 185 -10.31 4.89 -5.02
C GLN A 185 -9.69 5.04 -6.41
N GLU A 186 -9.69 6.24 -7.00
CA GLU A 186 -9.12 6.48 -8.32
C GLU A 186 -7.59 6.38 -8.26
N GLU A 187 -6.98 7.04 -7.29
CA GLU A 187 -5.55 7.04 -7.02
C GLU A 187 -5.04 5.63 -6.70
N TRP A 188 -5.81 4.87 -5.90
CA TRP A 188 -5.51 3.46 -5.66
C TRP A 188 -5.54 2.62 -6.95
N ALA A 189 -6.52 2.86 -7.81
CA ALA A 189 -6.65 2.11 -9.06
C ALA A 189 -5.51 2.43 -10.05
N GLU A 190 -5.00 3.66 -10.04
CA GLU A 190 -3.82 4.07 -10.81
C GLU A 190 -2.55 3.39 -10.29
N ILE A 191 -2.28 3.43 -8.98
CA ILE A 191 -1.13 2.71 -8.38
C ILE A 191 -1.20 1.21 -8.69
N LEU A 192 -2.37 0.60 -8.49
CA LEU A 192 -2.58 -0.81 -8.79
C LEU A 192 -2.32 -1.14 -10.28
N SER A 193 -2.69 -0.23 -11.18
CA SER A 193 -2.47 -0.43 -12.60
C SER A 193 -1.01 -0.27 -12.98
N ALA A 194 -0.30 0.67 -12.35
CA ALA A 194 1.13 0.87 -12.54
C ALA A 194 1.93 -0.36 -12.08
N VAL A 195 1.69 -0.89 -10.87
CA VAL A 195 2.46 -2.04 -10.34
C VAL A 195 2.16 -3.36 -11.04
N GLU A 196 1.02 -3.48 -11.73
CA GLU A 196 0.69 -4.65 -12.54
C GLU A 196 1.22 -4.55 -13.99
N SER A 197 1.82 -3.41 -14.35
CA SER A 197 2.47 -3.22 -15.66
C SER A 197 3.87 -3.83 -15.67
N GLU A 198 4.30 -4.37 -16.83
CA GLU A 198 5.63 -4.97 -16.99
C GLU A 198 6.78 -3.98 -16.73
N ASN A 199 6.56 -2.69 -16.98
CA ASN A 199 7.52 -1.61 -16.74
C ASN A 199 7.00 -0.63 -15.67
N GLY A 200 6.24 -1.16 -14.70
CA GLY A 200 5.74 -0.39 -13.57
C GLY A 200 6.86 0.08 -12.62
N PRO A 201 6.51 0.94 -11.65
CA PRO A 201 7.42 1.30 -10.56
C PRO A 201 7.76 0.07 -9.70
N ASP A 202 8.90 0.12 -9.01
CA ASP A 202 9.25 -0.92 -8.03
C ASP A 202 8.21 -0.94 -6.88
N PRO A 203 7.49 -2.06 -6.69
CA PRO A 203 6.51 -2.17 -5.61
C PRO A 203 7.11 -2.02 -4.22
N GLU A 204 8.38 -2.40 -4.04
CA GLU A 204 9.10 -2.28 -2.78
C GLU A 204 9.35 -0.81 -2.41
N GLU A 205 9.74 0.03 -3.37
CA GLU A 205 9.92 1.46 -3.12
C GLU A 205 8.60 2.17 -2.83
N LEU A 206 7.52 1.79 -3.54
CA LEU A 206 6.17 2.27 -3.23
C LEU A 206 5.70 1.83 -1.84
N LEU A 207 6.02 0.60 -1.44
CA LEU A 207 5.69 0.08 -0.11
C LEU A 207 6.41 0.88 0.97
N ASP A 208 7.71 1.11 0.80
CA ASP A 208 8.52 1.89 1.73
C ASP A 208 7.95 3.31 1.89
N TYR A 209 7.63 3.95 0.78
CA TYR A 209 7.03 5.28 0.81
C TYR A 209 5.67 5.27 1.52
N LEU A 210 4.80 4.30 1.22
CA LEU A 210 3.50 4.17 1.89
C LEU A 210 3.65 3.96 3.41
N LEU A 211 4.59 3.11 3.84
CA LEU A 211 4.86 2.84 5.25
C LEU A 211 5.42 4.08 5.96
N LEU A 212 6.32 4.82 5.29
CA LEU A 212 6.84 6.09 5.78
C LEU A 212 5.71 7.13 5.91
N SER A 213 4.81 7.22 4.93
CA SER A 213 3.65 8.11 4.99
C SER A 213 2.67 7.71 6.09
N PHE A 214 2.46 6.42 6.37
CA PHE A 214 1.71 5.98 7.56
C PHE A 214 2.38 6.40 8.86
N TYR A 215 3.70 6.21 8.97
CA TYR A 215 4.46 6.57 10.15
C TYR A 215 4.41 8.08 10.43
N ASN A 216 4.63 8.89 9.38
CA ASN A 216 4.59 10.36 9.45
C ASN A 216 3.19 10.91 9.67
N ARG A 217 2.14 10.15 9.36
CA ARG A 217 0.76 10.52 9.67
C ARG A 217 0.39 10.31 11.15
N GLY A 218 1.07 9.38 11.83
CA GLY A 218 0.77 9.02 13.21
C GLY A 218 0.96 10.18 14.20
N GLU A 219 0.40 10.03 15.41
CA GLU A 219 0.50 11.00 16.52
C GLU A 219 1.94 11.43 16.80
N ARG A 220 2.97 10.67 16.40
CA ARG A 220 4.37 11.10 16.46
C ARG A 220 4.68 12.39 15.69
N ALA A 221 4.06 12.65 14.55
CA ALA A 221 4.24 13.92 13.85
C ALA A 221 3.53 15.06 14.58
N GLN A 222 2.37 14.79 15.16
CA GLN A 222 1.64 15.74 16.00
C GLN A 222 2.41 16.02 17.31
N GLU A 223 2.92 15.00 18.00
CA GLU A 223 3.75 15.08 19.21
C GLU A 223 5.10 15.73 18.92
N ALA A 224 5.73 15.46 17.77
CA ALA A 224 6.94 16.14 17.34
C ALA A 224 6.66 17.62 17.04
N TYR A 225 5.54 17.92 16.37
CA TYR A 225 5.11 19.28 16.09
C TYR A 225 4.76 20.05 17.37
N GLU A 226 4.02 19.44 18.29
CA GLU A 226 3.68 20.00 19.60
C GLU A 226 4.92 20.16 20.49
N SER A 227 5.86 19.20 20.46
CA SER A 227 7.13 19.31 21.18
C SER A 227 8.01 20.41 20.60
N VAL A 228 8.05 20.58 19.28
CA VAL A 228 8.77 21.68 18.62
C VAL A 228 8.12 23.02 18.95
N LEU A 229 6.79 23.13 18.88
CA LEU A 229 6.08 24.35 19.25
C LEU A 229 6.28 24.71 20.72
N SER A 230 6.21 23.73 21.62
CA SER A 230 6.47 23.94 23.05
C SER A 230 7.90 24.40 23.33
N LEU A 231 8.89 23.81 22.66
CA LEU A 231 10.29 24.23 22.77
C LEU A 231 10.49 25.65 22.22
N VAL A 232 9.84 26.00 21.11
CA VAL A 232 9.90 27.35 20.52
C VAL A 232 9.24 28.37 21.46
N GLU A 233 8.10 28.06 22.06
CA GLU A 233 7.43 28.92 23.05
C GLU A 233 8.31 29.12 24.28
N GLU A 234 8.86 28.05 24.87
CA GLU A 234 9.75 28.14 26.04
C GLU A 234 10.99 28.99 25.76
N VAL A 235 11.57 28.84 24.58
CA VAL A 235 12.71 29.61 24.11
C VAL A 235 12.35 31.09 23.89
N THR A 236 11.16 31.36 23.37
CA THR A 236 10.67 32.71 23.12
C THR A 236 10.33 33.44 24.43
N GLU A 237 9.76 32.74 25.41
CA GLU A 237 9.41 33.29 26.73
C GLU A 237 10.62 33.55 27.62
N ARG A 238 11.60 32.64 27.65
CA ARG A 238 12.82 32.81 28.46
C ARG A 238 13.76 33.86 27.90
N GLY A 239 13.65 34.15 26.60
CA GLY A 239 14.59 34.97 25.86
C GLY A 239 15.91 34.22 25.64
N LEU A 240 16.32 34.08 24.38
CA LEU A 240 17.59 33.43 24.06
C LEU A 240 18.78 34.31 24.48
N THR A 241 19.63 33.79 25.36
CA THR A 241 20.94 34.40 25.59
C THR A 241 21.89 34.00 24.46
N GLN A 242 22.94 34.80 24.23
CA GLN A 242 23.98 34.47 23.24
C GLN A 242 24.61 33.09 23.50
N ARG A 243 24.66 32.67 24.78
CA ARG A 243 25.18 31.37 25.19
C ARG A 243 24.24 30.22 24.81
N ASP A 244 22.93 30.43 24.90
CA ASP A 244 21.92 29.46 24.48
C ASP A 244 21.92 29.28 22.96
N VAL A 245 22.00 30.39 22.21
CA VAL A 245 22.14 30.35 20.75
C VAL A 245 23.41 29.60 20.34
N THR A 246 24.53 29.90 20.98
CA THR A 246 25.81 29.24 20.68
C THR A 246 25.76 27.75 21.02
N ARG A 247 25.10 27.38 22.12
CA ARG A 247 24.92 25.98 22.52
C ARG A 247 24.03 25.22 21.55
N ILE A 248 22.87 25.78 21.18
CA ILE A 248 21.93 25.16 20.23
C ILE A 248 22.60 24.97 18.87
N ILE A 249 23.29 26.00 18.35
CA ILE A 249 24.02 25.91 17.10
C ILE A 249 25.15 24.87 17.20
N SER A 250 25.90 24.84 18.30
CA SER A 250 27.00 23.88 18.48
C SER A 250 26.50 22.45 18.63
N GLU A 251 25.40 22.23 19.37
CA GLU A 251 24.76 20.93 19.53
C GLU A 251 24.19 20.46 18.19
N HIS A 252 23.52 21.33 17.43
CA HIS A 252 23.05 21.02 16.09
C HIS A 252 24.21 20.68 15.16
N VAL A 253 25.25 21.51 15.07
CA VAL A 253 26.45 21.22 14.26
C VAL A 253 27.16 19.92 14.67
N SER A 254 27.10 19.55 15.96
CA SER A 254 27.70 18.30 16.46
C SER A 254 26.86 17.05 16.28
N ARG A 255 25.53 17.20 16.08
CA ARG A 255 24.56 16.09 16.01
C ARG A 255 23.84 15.99 14.66
N SER A 256 23.96 16.99 13.79
CA SER A 256 23.48 16.93 12.42
C SER A 256 24.57 16.26 11.58
N ASP A 257 24.25 15.10 11.02
CA ASP A 257 25.16 14.34 10.15
C ASP A 257 25.51 15.08 8.85
N HIS A 258 24.80 16.17 8.56
CA HIS A 258 25.28 17.18 7.64
C HIS A 258 26.24 18.13 8.35
N ALA A 259 27.46 17.64 8.59
CA ALA A 259 28.62 18.51 8.79
C ALA A 259 28.72 19.43 7.56
N ALA A 260 28.08 20.59 7.65
CA ALA A 260 28.32 21.71 6.75
C ALA A 260 29.82 22.02 6.88
N ARG A 261 30.58 21.51 5.91
CA ARG A 261 31.96 21.90 5.66
C ARG A 261 31.96 23.42 5.48
N ILE A 262 32.48 24.13 6.47
CA ILE A 262 33.03 25.48 6.31
C ILE A 262 34.55 25.35 6.23
#